data_AF-A0A1I7TGJ1-F1
#
_entry.id   AF-A0A1I7TGJ1-F1
#
_cell.length_a   1.000
_cell.length_b   1.000
_cell.length_c   1.000
_cell.angle_alpha   90.00
_cell.angle_beta   90.00
_cell.angle_gamma   90.00
#
_symmetry.space_group_name_H-M   'P 1'
#
loop_
_entity.id
_entity.type
_entity.pdbx_description
1 polymer ?
#
loop_
_entity_poly.entity_id
_entity_poly.type
_entity_poly.pdbx_seq_one_letter_code
_entity_poly.pdbx_strand_id
1 'polypeptide(L)'
;MPSYHRSSSSTSSSTIPMINHKKMPSIETIPEKVNRYTELLLVSDNKYEIENAFLRLFQIDTSIRVYEKCRLEYILRKRFDGNINYLYQVNRLFKKIAQLRRKEQKIKKEERKEEEYDPEFPCIRSSIEMERYPV
;
A
#
# COMPACT_ATOMS: atom_id res chain seq x y z
N MET A 1 -65.96 56.60 8.40
CA MET A 1 -64.80 56.39 7.50
C MET A 1 -63.76 55.59 8.27
N PRO A 2 -63.63 54.26 8.06
CA PRO A 2 -62.64 53.44 8.76
C PRO A 2 -61.29 53.50 8.03
N SER A 3 -60.22 53.84 8.75
CA SER A 3 -58.85 53.83 8.22
C SER A 3 -58.11 52.63 8.79
N TYR A 4 -57.75 51.70 7.91
CA TYR A 4 -57.10 50.43 8.25
C TYR A 4 -55.62 50.64 8.55
N HIS A 5 -55.14 50.11 9.68
CA HIS A 5 -53.71 49.97 9.95
C HIS A 5 -53.14 48.83 9.09
N ARG A 6 -52.14 49.15 8.26
CA ARG A 6 -51.41 48.18 7.43
C ARG A 6 -50.00 47.98 8.00
N SER A 7 -49.76 46.74 8.43
CA SER A 7 -48.55 46.27 9.11
C SER A 7 -47.27 46.45 8.30
N SER A 8 -46.21 46.90 8.97
CA SER A 8 -44.84 46.91 8.46
C SER A 8 -44.25 45.50 8.54
N SER A 9 -44.01 44.88 7.38
CA SER A 9 -43.29 43.61 7.28
C SER A 9 -41.79 43.87 7.13
N SER A 10 -41.05 43.67 8.21
CA SER A 10 -39.59 43.64 8.23
C SER A 10 -39.08 42.40 7.48
N THR A 11 -38.38 42.58 6.37
CA THR A 11 -37.66 41.51 5.68
C THR A 11 -36.38 41.19 6.45
N SER A 12 -36.39 40.11 7.23
CA SER A 12 -35.19 39.49 7.78
C SER A 12 -34.48 38.69 6.67
N SER A 13 -33.28 39.13 6.29
CA SER A 13 -32.37 38.34 5.46
C SER A 13 -31.92 37.10 6.23
N SER A 14 -32.58 35.96 6.01
CA SER A 14 -32.12 34.67 6.49
C SER A 14 -30.89 34.23 5.69
N THR A 15 -29.69 34.48 6.22
CA THR A 15 -28.46 33.82 5.79
C THR A 15 -28.57 32.32 6.06
N ILE A 16 -28.64 31.53 4.99
CA ILE A 16 -28.61 30.07 5.02
C ILE A 16 -27.24 29.63 5.58
N PRO A 17 -27.16 28.82 6.64
CA PRO A 17 -25.90 28.31 7.13
C PRO A 17 -25.27 27.39 6.07
N MET A 18 -24.05 27.73 5.64
CA MET A 18 -23.23 26.86 4.79
C MET A 18 -23.07 25.50 5.49
N ILE A 19 -23.58 24.47 4.84
CA ILE A 19 -23.42 23.08 5.24
C ILE A 19 -21.92 22.78 5.24
N ASN A 20 -21.36 22.61 6.43
CA ASN A 20 -19.98 22.22 6.61
C ASN A 20 -19.87 20.77 6.12
N HIS A 21 -19.40 20.57 4.88
CA HIS A 21 -19.14 19.25 4.33
C HIS A 21 -18.07 18.59 5.21
N LYS A 22 -18.50 17.78 6.18
CA LYS A 22 -17.65 16.84 6.89
C LYS A 22 -16.91 16.04 5.82
N LYS A 23 -15.62 16.32 5.62
CA LYS A 23 -14.75 15.52 4.73
C LYS A 23 -14.90 14.08 5.19
N MET A 24 -15.55 13.25 4.38
CA MET A 24 -15.56 11.82 4.61
C MET A 24 -14.10 11.37 4.69
N PRO A 25 -13.72 10.50 5.65
CA PRO A 25 -12.36 10.02 5.73
C PRO A 25 -12.04 9.33 4.40
N SER A 26 -11.10 9.90 3.65
CA SER A 26 -10.63 9.32 2.40
C SER A 26 -10.13 7.89 2.69
N ILE A 27 -10.52 6.95 1.84
CA ILE A 27 -10.03 5.57 1.93
C ILE A 27 -8.52 5.61 1.76
N GLU A 28 -7.79 5.40 2.85
CA GLU A 28 -6.32 5.45 2.81
C GLU A 28 -5.76 4.35 1.90
N THR A 29 -4.83 4.76 1.04
CA THR A 29 -4.12 3.86 0.15
C THR A 29 -3.12 2.98 0.91
N ILE A 30 -2.68 1.87 0.31
CA ILE A 30 -1.68 0.98 0.93
C ILE A 30 -0.38 1.74 1.26
N PRO A 31 0.20 2.55 0.35
CA PRO A 31 1.38 3.35 0.67
C PRO A 31 1.16 4.33 1.82
N GLU A 32 0.01 4.98 1.89
CA GLU A 32 -0.34 5.88 3.01
C GLU A 32 -0.40 5.13 4.34
N LYS A 33 -0.99 3.94 4.36
CA LYS A 33 -1.03 3.09 5.56
C LYS A 33 0.37 2.70 6.02
N VAL A 34 1.22 2.24 5.10
CA VAL A 34 2.62 1.89 5.43
C VAL A 34 3.33 3.12 5.97
N ASN A 35 3.18 4.28 5.32
CA ASN A 35 3.79 5.52 5.77
C ASN A 35 3.32 5.91 7.17
N ARG A 36 2.01 5.93 7.42
CA ARG A 36 1.44 6.27 8.73
C ARG A 36 1.98 5.39 9.85
N TYR A 37 2.00 4.06 9.67
CA TYR A 37 2.51 3.17 10.71
C TYR A 37 4.03 3.27 10.86
N THR A 38 4.75 3.58 9.77
CA THR A 38 6.19 3.81 9.83
C THR A 38 6.53 5.10 10.58
N GLU A 39 5.77 6.17 10.35
CA GLU A 39 5.85 7.43 11.12
C GLU A 39 5.51 7.19 12.59
N LEU A 40 4.47 6.40 12.87
CA LEU A 40 4.09 6.04 14.23
C LEU A 40 5.24 5.31 14.96
N LEU A 41 5.95 4.41 14.28
CA LEU A 41 7.16 3.78 14.83
C LEU A 41 8.29 4.78 15.07
N LEU A 42 8.34 5.91 14.36
CA LEU A 42 9.37 6.93 14.54
C LEU A 42 9.07 7.85 15.72
N VAL A 43 7.80 8.29 15.87
CA VAL A 43 7.43 9.38 16.80
C VAL A 43 6.77 8.92 18.10
N SER A 44 6.05 7.80 18.12
CA SER A 44 5.26 7.42 19.29
C SER A 44 6.09 6.69 20.34
N ASP A 45 6.03 7.13 21.60
CA ASP A 45 6.62 6.41 22.75
C ASP A 45 5.62 5.44 23.43
N ASN A 46 4.35 5.48 23.02
CA ASN A 46 3.33 4.60 23.56
C ASN A 46 3.52 3.16 23.07
N LYS A 47 3.74 2.24 24.01
CA LYS A 47 3.93 0.81 23.74
C LYS A 47 2.80 0.21 22.89
N TYR A 48 1.55 0.50 23.21
CA TYR A 48 0.41 -0.09 22.48
C TYR A 48 0.33 0.39 21.03
N GLU A 49 0.68 1.65 20.79
CA GLU A 49 0.73 2.19 19.44
C GLU A 49 1.86 1.55 18.64
N ILE A 50 3.06 1.46 19.23
CA ILE A 50 4.23 0.82 18.62
C ILE A 50 3.92 -0.64 18.25
N GLU A 51 3.36 -1.41 19.19
CA GLU A 51 3.00 -2.82 18.95
C GLU A 51 1.95 -2.97 17.85
N ASN A 52 0.93 -2.10 17.86
CA ASN A 52 -0.07 -2.07 16.79
C ASN A 52 0.55 -1.70 15.43
N ALA A 53 1.47 -0.73 15.38
CA ALA A 53 2.17 -0.37 14.15
C ALA A 53 3.01 -1.54 13.61
N PHE A 54 3.75 -2.24 14.48
CA PHE A 54 4.48 -3.45 14.09
C PHE A 54 3.56 -4.52 13.50
N LEU A 55 2.43 -4.80 14.17
CA LEU A 55 1.46 -5.79 13.72
C LEU A 55 0.89 -5.41 12.35
N ARG A 56 0.50 -4.15 12.17
CA ARG A 56 -0.11 -3.66 10.92
C ARG A 56 0.88 -3.66 9.76
N LEU A 57 2.12 -3.20 9.97
CA LEU A 57 3.18 -3.27 8.96
C LEU A 57 3.47 -4.72 8.55
N PHE A 58 3.42 -5.66 9.49
CA PHE A 58 3.60 -7.07 9.14
C PHE A 58 2.42 -7.63 8.33
N GLN A 59 1.19 -7.18 8.58
CA GLN A 59 0.00 -7.67 7.87
C GLN A 59 -0.17 -7.09 6.45
N ILE A 60 0.33 -5.87 6.19
CA ILE A 60 0.16 -5.23 4.89
C ILE A 60 0.92 -6.02 3.81
N ASP A 61 0.18 -6.59 2.86
CA ASP A 61 0.79 -7.20 1.68
C ASP A 61 1.06 -6.11 0.64
N THR A 62 2.34 -5.92 0.30
CA THR A 62 2.76 -4.86 -0.62
C THR A 62 4.16 -5.11 -1.17
N SER A 63 4.49 -4.38 -2.23
CA SER A 63 5.82 -4.38 -2.85
C SER A 63 6.90 -3.90 -1.88
N ILE A 64 8.10 -4.48 -2.00
CA ILE A 64 9.29 -4.01 -1.31
C ILE A 64 9.54 -2.51 -1.49
N ARG A 65 9.22 -1.97 -2.67
CA ARG A 65 9.47 -0.56 -3.01
C ARG A 65 8.72 0.41 -2.09
N VAL A 66 7.55 0.01 -1.59
CA VAL A 66 6.77 0.84 -0.66
C VAL A 66 7.48 0.94 0.69
N TYR A 67 7.99 -0.18 1.21
CA TYR A 67 8.77 -0.18 2.45
C TYR A 67 10.08 0.59 2.33
N GLU A 68 10.74 0.50 1.17
CA GLU A 68 11.97 1.25 0.87
C GLU A 68 11.71 2.76 0.78
N LYS A 69 10.63 3.17 0.10
CA LYS A 69 10.21 4.58 0.01
C LYS A 69 9.89 5.18 1.39
N CYS A 70 9.26 4.41 2.26
CA CYS A 70 8.98 4.81 3.64
C CYS A 70 10.20 4.67 4.58
N ARG A 71 11.36 4.24 4.08
CA ARG A 71 12.59 4.05 4.86
C ARG A 71 12.40 3.16 6.10
N LEU A 72 11.52 2.17 6.02
CA LEU A 72 11.14 1.35 7.18
C LEU A 72 12.36 0.67 7.83
N GLU A 73 13.23 0.03 7.04
CA GLU A 73 14.43 -0.63 7.59
C GLU A 73 15.36 0.33 8.35
N TYR A 74 15.50 1.56 7.85
CA TYR A 74 16.31 2.57 8.51
C TYR A 74 15.73 2.94 9.88
N ILE A 75 14.41 3.12 9.97
CA ILE A 75 13.73 3.45 11.23
C ILE A 75 13.83 2.29 12.23
N LEU A 76 13.66 1.05 11.76
CA LEU A 76 13.84 -0.14 12.59
C LEU A 76 15.23 -0.19 13.23
N ARG A 77 16.30 0.05 12.44
CA ARG A 77 17.67 0.10 12.96
C ARG A 77 17.91 1.30 13.87
N LYS A 78 17.45 2.49 13.47
CA LYS A 78 17.75 3.72 14.20
C LYS A 78 17.13 3.74 15.60
N ARG A 79 15.88 3.29 15.73
CA ARG A 79 15.10 3.46 16.97
C ARG A 79 15.04 2.20 17.83
N PHE A 80 15.10 1.03 17.21
CA PHE A 80 14.81 -0.23 17.90
C PHE A 80 16.00 -1.20 17.92
N ASP A 81 17.14 -0.84 17.35
CA ASP A 81 18.34 -1.68 17.47
C ASP A 81 18.77 -1.77 18.94
N GLY A 82 19.10 -2.98 19.37
CA GLY A 82 19.37 -3.30 20.78
C GLY A 82 18.15 -3.27 21.72
N ASN A 83 16.95 -2.91 21.26
CA ASN A 83 15.75 -2.89 22.11
C ASN A 83 15.14 -4.29 22.26
N ILE A 84 15.41 -4.94 23.40
CA ILE A 84 14.99 -6.32 23.72
C ILE A 84 13.47 -6.48 23.65
N ASN A 85 12.70 -5.45 24.05
CA ASN A 85 11.24 -5.54 24.14
C ASN A 85 10.57 -5.72 22.76
N TYR A 86 11.20 -5.22 21.70
CA TYR A 86 10.65 -5.26 20.33
C TYR A 86 11.48 -6.13 19.39
N LEU A 87 12.49 -6.83 19.91
CA LEU A 87 13.46 -7.59 19.11
C LEU A 87 12.78 -8.60 18.18
N TYR A 88 11.76 -9.31 18.68
CA TYR A 88 11.01 -10.27 17.88
C TYR A 88 10.28 -9.61 16.70
N GLN A 89 9.57 -8.51 16.97
CA GLN A 89 8.78 -7.78 15.98
C GLN A 89 9.68 -7.18 14.90
N VAL A 90 10.80 -6.59 15.31
CA VAL A 90 11.82 -6.02 14.43
C VAL A 90 12.42 -7.11 13.53
N ASN A 91 12.84 -8.24 14.10
CA ASN A 91 13.39 -9.37 13.33
C ASN A 91 12.38 -9.94 12.33
N ARG A 92 11.11 -10.02 12.72
CA ARG A 92 10.04 -10.50 11.85
C ARG A 92 9.83 -9.57 10.65
N LEU A 93 9.88 -8.26 10.85
CA LEU A 93 9.82 -7.29 9.75
C LEU A 93 11.05 -7.36 8.85
N PHE A 94 12.27 -7.43 9.39
CA PHE A 94 13.47 -7.61 8.58
C PHE A 94 13.41 -8.87 7.73
N LYS A 95 12.96 -9.99 8.31
CA LYS A 95 12.77 -11.25 7.58
C LYS A 95 11.77 -11.08 6.44
N LYS A 96 10.62 -10.42 6.69
CA LYS A 96 9.62 -10.13 5.65
C LYS A 96 10.22 -9.29 4.53
N ILE A 97 10.93 -8.22 4.86
CA ILE A 97 11.55 -7.32 3.88
C ILE A 97 12.59 -8.07 3.03
N ALA A 98 13.45 -8.87 3.66
CA ALA A 98 14.41 -9.71 2.94
C ALA A 98 13.74 -10.74 2.02
N GLN A 99 12.62 -11.34 2.46
CA GLN A 99 11.83 -12.24 1.62
C GLN A 99 11.24 -11.52 0.41
N LEU A 100 10.71 -10.30 0.58
CA LEU A 100 10.18 -9.50 -0.53
C LEU A 100 11.26 -9.17 -1.56
N ARG A 101 12.48 -8.80 -1.12
CA ARG A 101 13.63 -8.59 -2.04
C ARG A 101 13.98 -9.83 -2.85
N ARG A 102 14.02 -11.00 -2.19
CA ARG A 102 14.29 -12.28 -2.87
C ARG A 102 13.20 -12.62 -3.88
N LYS A 103 11.93 -12.35 -3.57
CA LYS A 103 10.81 -12.56 -4.49
C LYS A 103 10.92 -11.64 -5.72
N GLU A 104 11.19 -10.34 -5.52
CA GLU A 104 11.34 -9.39 -6.64
C GLU A 104 12.49 -9.79 -7.57
N GLN A 105 13.62 -10.27 -7.02
CA GLN A 105 14.75 -10.75 -7.83
C GLN A 105 14.43 -12.00 -8.63
N LYS A 106 13.63 -12.93 -8.09
CA LYS A 106 13.20 -14.13 -8.81
C LYS A 106 12.30 -13.79 -9.97
N ILE A 107 11.32 -12.91 -9.77
CA ILE A 107 10.40 -12.45 -10.81
C ILE A 107 11.19 -11.80 -11.95
N LYS A 108 12.12 -10.88 -11.64
CA LYS A 108 13.00 -10.26 -12.65
C LYS A 108 13.87 -11.26 -13.43
N LYS A 109 14.26 -12.38 -12.80
CA LYS A 109 15.05 -13.43 -13.44
C LYS A 109 14.19 -14.32 -14.34
N GLU A 110 12.93 -14.54 -13.98
CA GLU A 110 11.96 -15.28 -14.79
C GLU A 110 11.53 -14.45 -16.01
N GLU A 111 11.21 -13.16 -15.84
CA GLU A 111 10.90 -12.23 -16.95
C GLU A 111 12.02 -12.24 -18.02
N ARG A 112 13.29 -12.18 -17.60
CA ARG A 112 14.44 -12.24 -18.52
C ARG A 112 14.57 -13.57 -19.27
N LYS A 113 14.12 -14.68 -18.67
CA LYS A 113 14.17 -16.00 -19.33
C LYS A 113 13.02 -16.16 -20.34
N GLU A 114 11.90 -15.49 -20.12
CA GLU A 114 10.78 -15.46 -21.09
C GLU A 114 11.10 -14.55 -22.28
N GLU A 115 11.83 -13.45 -22.04
CA GLU A 115 12.31 -12.55 -23.11
C GLU A 115 13.41 -13.16 -23.97
N GLU A 116 14.13 -14.16 -23.48
CA GLU A 116 15.14 -14.94 -24.22
C GLU A 116 14.47 -16.15 -24.91
N TYR A 117 13.41 -15.90 -25.69
CA TYR A 117 12.89 -16.85 -26.67
C TYR A 117 13.67 -16.68 -27.98
N ASP A 118 14.51 -17.66 -28.30
CA ASP A 118 15.16 -17.78 -29.62
C ASP A 118 14.17 -18.44 -30.61
N PRO A 119 13.63 -17.70 -31.59
CA PRO A 119 12.70 -18.23 -32.57
C PRO A 119 13.34 -19.19 -33.58
N GLU A 120 14.66 -19.41 -33.59
CA GLU A 120 15.29 -20.27 -34.60
C GLU A 120 15.04 -21.77 -34.41
N PHE A 121 14.53 -22.23 -33.25
CA PHE A 121 14.19 -23.65 -33.07
C PHE A 121 12.92 -23.89 -32.23
N PRO A 122 11.72 -23.73 -32.81
CA PRO A 122 10.58 -24.46 -32.31
C PRO A 122 10.89 -25.95 -32.46
N CYS A 123 11.11 -26.67 -31.36
CA CYS A 123 11.21 -28.13 -31.36
C CYS A 123 9.83 -28.70 -31.71
N ILE A 124 9.53 -28.71 -33.00
CA ILE A 124 8.36 -29.36 -33.58
C ILE A 124 8.65 -30.86 -33.49
N ARG A 125 8.26 -31.49 -32.39
CA ARG A 125 7.92 -32.92 -32.43
C ARG A 125 6.44 -33.06 -32.74
N SER A 126 6.05 -32.69 -33.95
CA SER A 126 4.79 -33.16 -34.54
C SER A 126 5.03 -34.55 -35.13
N SER A 127 4.70 -35.60 -34.39
CA SER A 127 4.74 -36.99 -34.89
C SER A 127 3.61 -37.31 -35.89
N ILE A 128 3.07 -36.30 -36.59
CA ILE A 128 2.02 -36.45 -37.59
C ILE A 128 2.44 -35.58 -38.77
N GLU A 129 3.06 -36.19 -39.78
CA GLU A 129 2.57 -36.12 -41.16
C GLU A 129 3.34 -37.05 -42.12
N MET A 130 2.53 -37.86 -42.83
CA MET A 130 2.68 -38.29 -44.22
C MET A 130 3.64 -39.44 -44.55
N GLU A 131 3.07 -40.64 -44.46
CA GLU A 131 2.87 -41.50 -45.65
C GLU A 131 3.20 -40.78 -46.97
N ARG A 132 4.21 -41.29 -47.68
CA ARG A 132 4.29 -41.34 -49.16
C ARG A 132 5.52 -42.13 -49.55
N TYR A 133 5.37 -43.44 -49.73
CA TYR A 133 6.26 -44.22 -50.60
C TYR A 133 5.60 -44.32 -51.99
N PRO A 134 6.28 -43.92 -53.08
CA PRO A 134 5.80 -44.15 -54.42
C PRO A 134 6.43 -45.40 -55.08
N VAL A 135 5.65 -45.93 -56.03
CA VAL A 135 5.91 -46.92 -57.10
C VAL A 135 5.87 -48.40 -56.72
#